data_AF-A0A8D5ZHM1-F1
#
_entry.id   AF-A0A8D5ZHM1-F1
#
_cell.length_a   1.000
_cell.length_b   1.000
_cell.length_c   1.000
_cell.angle_alpha   90.00
_cell.angle_beta   90.00
_cell.angle_gamma   90.00
#
_symmetry.space_group_name_H-M   'P 1'
#
loop_
_entity.id
_entity.type
_entity.pdbx_description
1 polymer ?
#
loop_
_entity_poly.entity_id
_entity_poly.type
_entity_poly.pdbx_seq_one_letter_code
_entity_poly.pdbx_strand_id
1 'polypeptide(L)' 'MTKLQIVQDLVGQVLALGLEIDLIVLDAGFYSVDVLNYLKNFDYIMSVPAGKGEAQV' A
#
# COMPACT_ATOMS: atom_id res chain seq x y z
N MET A 1 10.65 -5.55 10.47
CA MET A 1 10.49 -5.24 9.03
C MET A 1 9.59 -4.03 8.93
N THR A 2 10.00 -3.01 8.17
CA THR A 2 9.21 -1.77 8.03
C THR A 2 8.04 -1.98 7.06
N LYS A 3 7.02 -1.13 7.13
CA LYS A 3 5.90 -1.16 6.17
C LYS A 3 6.41 -1.06 4.73
N LEU A 4 7.40 -0.19 4.50
CA LEU A 4 8.06 -0.04 3.21
C LEU A 4 8.73 -1.35 2.74
N GLN A 5 9.50 -2.01 3.60
CA GLN A 5 10.15 -3.27 3.25
C GLN A 5 9.15 -4.35 2.85
N ILE A 6 8.04 -4.48 3.60
CA ILE A 6 6.97 -5.43 3.26
C ILE A 6 6.41 -5.14 1.86
N VAL A 7 6.12 -3.87 1.56
CA VAL A 7 5.57 -3.47 0.26
C VAL A 7 6.58 -3.71 -0.87
N GLN A 8 7.85 -3.36 -0.67
CA GLN A 8 8.92 -3.57 -1.64
C GLN A 8 9.13 -5.05 -1.95
N ASP A 9 9.14 -5.90 -0.93
CA ASP A 9 9.33 -7.34 -1.10
C ASP A 9 8.17 -7.97 -1.86
N LEU A 10 6.93 -7.56 -1.59
CA LEU A 10 5.74 -8.05 -2.31
C LEU A 10 5.73 -7.60 -3.77
N VAL A 11 5.98 -6.31 -4.04
CA VAL A 11 6.09 -5.78 -5.41
C VAL A 11 7.20 -6.49 -6.16
N GLY A 12 8.37 -6.66 -5.54
CA GLY A 12 9.50 -7.36 -6.13
C GLY A 12 9.20 -8.81 -6.48
N GLN A 13 8.47 -9.53 -5.62
CA GLN A 13 8.04 -10.90 -5.91
C GLN A 13 7.12 -10.99 -7.12
N VAL A 14 6.14 -10.08 -7.26
CA VAL A 14 5.23 -10.06 -8.43
C VAL A 14 6.02 -9.78 -9.72
N LEU A 15 6.89 -8.78 -9.70
CA LEU A 15 7.73 -8.44 -10.85
C LEU A 15 8.71 -9.56 -11.23
N ALA A 16 9.24 -10.29 -10.24
CA ALA A 16 10.12 -11.45 -10.46
C ALA A 16 9.41 -12.62 -11.16
N LEU A 17 8.08 -12.68 -11.10
CA LEU A 17 7.27 -13.64 -11.87
C LEU A 17 7.07 -13.20 -13.33
N GLY A 18 7.56 -12.03 -13.73
CA GLY A 18 7.34 -11.44 -15.06
C GLY A 18 5.93 -10.87 -15.25
N LEU A 19 5.22 -10.62 -14.15
CA LEU A 19 3.88 -10.03 -14.16
C LEU A 19 3.98 -8.51 -14.04
N GLU A 20 3.12 -7.81 -14.77
CA GLU A 20 2.91 -6.38 -14.62
C GLU A 20 1.94 -6.10 -13.46
N ILE A 21 2.15 -5.00 -12.75
CA ILE A 21 1.26 -4.55 -11.68
C ILE A 21 0.39 -3.43 -12.25
N ASP A 22 -0.88 -3.74 -12.48
CA ASP A 22 -1.88 -2.77 -12.97
C ASP A 22 -2.40 -1.87 -11.84
N LEU A 23 -2.60 -2.43 -10.64
CA LEU A 23 -3.19 -1.69 -9.52
C LEU A 23 -2.72 -2.23 -8.17
N ILE A 24 -2.40 -1.31 -7.25
CA ILE A 24 -2.08 -1.63 -5.85
C ILE A 24 -3.21 -1.10 -4.94
N VAL A 25 -3.88 -2.01 -4.22
CA VAL A 25 -4.86 -1.64 -3.19
C VAL A 25 -4.16 -1.62 -1.83
N LEU A 26 -4.07 -0.45 -1.23
CA LEU A 26 -3.37 -0.22 0.02
C LEU A 26 -4.35 -0.17 1.20
N ASP A 27 -4.13 -1.04 2.19
CA ASP A 27 -4.83 -1.03 3.47
C ASP A 27 -4.39 0.15 4.35
N ALA A 28 -5.33 0.71 5.14
CA ALA A 28 -5.08 1.85 6.04
C ALA A 28 -3.90 1.63 7.00
N GLY A 29 -3.64 0.39 7.41
CA GLY A 29 -2.49 0.04 8.24
C GLY A 29 -1.14 0.30 7.57
N PHE A 30 -1.09 0.45 6.25
CA PHE A 30 0.14 0.64 5.47
C PHE A 30 0.42 2.09 5.05
N TYR A 31 -0.41 3.05 5.47
CA TYR A 31 -0.24 4.44 5.08
C TYR A 31 0.92 5.07 5.83
N SER A 32 2.09 5.08 5.21
CA SER A 32 3.22 5.89 5.63
C SER A 32 3.72 6.71 4.46
N VAL A 33 4.34 7.86 4.75
CA VAL A 33 4.94 8.73 3.73
C VAL A 33 5.93 7.95 2.86
N ASP A 34 6.73 7.08 3.47
CA ASP A 34 7.69 6.25 2.75
C ASP A 34 7.03 5.27 1.77
N VAL A 35 5.92 4.64 2.18
CA VAL A 35 5.16 3.72 1.32
C VAL A 35 4.52 4.47 0.16
N LEU A 36 3.89 5.62 0.42
CA LEU A 36 3.26 6.42 -0.64
C LEU A 36 4.31 6.97 -1.63
N ASN A 37 5.48 7.38 -1.14
CA ASN A 37 6.58 7.83 -1.99
C ASN A 37 7.14 6.72 -2.87
N TYR A 38 7.16 5.48 -2.37
CA TYR A 38 7.56 4.32 -3.16
C TYR A 38 6.50 3.97 -4.23
N LEU A 39 5.23 3.99 -3.84
CA LEU A 39 4.10 3.64 -4.72
C LEU A 39 3.75 4.72 -5.74
N LYS A 40 4.35 5.92 -5.68
CA LYS A 40 4.04 7.05 -6.58
C LYS A 40 4.18 6.74 -8.08
N ASN A 41 4.93 5.69 -8.44
CA ASN A 41 5.16 5.26 -9.82
C ASN A 41 4.17 4.17 -10.27
N PHE A 42 3.24 3.77 -9.41
CA PHE A 42 2.22 2.77 -9.65
C PHE A 42 0.84 3.42 -9.49
N ASP A 43 -0.15 2.88 -10.17
CA ASP A 43 -1.54 3.20 -9.85
C ASP A 43 -1.92 2.54 -8.53
N TYR A 44 -2.48 3.32 -7.60
CA TYR A 44 -2.89 2.81 -6.30
C TYR A 44 -4.20 3.40 -5.79
N ILE A 45 -4.96 2.58 -5.06
CA ILE A 45 -6.15 2.99 -4.32
C ILE A 45 -5.85 2.84 -2.83
N MET A 46 -6.09 3.92 -2.09
CA MET A 46 -6.10 3.90 -0.63
C MET A 46 -7.49 3.50 -0.15
N SER A 47 -7.65 2.25 0.30
CA SER A 47 -8.88 1.79 0.94
C SER A 47 -8.86 2.07 2.45
N VAL A 48 -9.63 3.06 2.89
CA VAL A 48 -9.84 3.36 4.31
C VAL A 48 -11.17 2.77 4.76
N PRO A 49 -11.20 1.91 5.79
CA PRO A 49 -12.46 1.48 6.39
C PRO A 49 -13.19 2.70 6.98
N ALA A 50 -14.28 3.13 6.36
CA ALA A 50 -15.20 4.11 6.92
C ALA A 50 -16.16 3.42 7.91
N GLY A 51 -15.61 2.91 9.02
CA GLY A 51 -16.39 2.51 10.18
C GLY A 51 -16.60 3.71 11.10
N LYS A 52 -17.75 3.79 11.78
CA LYS A 52 -17.98 4.73 12.90
C LYS A 52 -16.99 4.41 14.02
N GLY A 53 -15.74 4.84 13.91
CA GLY A 53 -14.99 5.21 15.09
C GLY A 53 -15.80 6.32 15.72
N GLU A 54 -16.36 6.08 16.90
CA GLU A 54 -16.95 7.14 17.70
C GLU A 54 -15.93 8.28 17.71
N ALA A 55 -16.29 9.39 17.06
CA ALA A 55 -15.61 10.64 17.31
C ALA A 55 -15.73 10.82 18.81
N GLN A 56 -14.61 10.68 19.53
CA GLN A 56 -14.53 11.11 20.91
C GLN A 56 -14.63 12.64 20.84
N VAL A 57 -15.88 13.12 20.96
CA VAL A 57 -16.23 14.52 21.21
C VAL A 57 -16.29 14.71 22.72
#